data_AF-A0A6J5VNF5-F1
#
_entry.id   AF-A0A6J5VNF5-F1
#
_cell.length_a   1.000
_cell.length_b   1.000
_cell.length_c   1.000
_cell.angle_alpha   90.00
_cell.angle_beta   90.00
_cell.angle_gamma   90.00
#
_symmetry.space_group_name_H-M   'P 1'
#
loop_
_entity.id
_entity.type
_entity.pdbx_description
1 polymer ?
#
loop_
_entity_poly.entity_id
_entity_poly.type
_entity_poly.pdbx_seq_one_letter_code
_entity_poly.pdbx_strand_id
1 'polypeptide(L)'
;MESPLSYALAFFFALFLFLSSSSLANASTQLIDDVCKNTINNAECLNILDSNPQALSASSYKDLAQVALGLAIANAEDSQTFINNLLKSDPRDAIKECASSYKAVVASFKSSKAEIEEDPMTANYDAKIAGDDAGNCETALSSKGVKVPAISARNHVVQLYSSIGDVVTALLG
;
A
#
# COMPACT_ATOMS: atom_id res chain seq x y z
N MET A 1 -30.51 43.96 1.22
CA MET A 1 -29.59 44.51 0.21
C MET A 1 -28.22 43.99 0.58
N GLU A 2 -27.84 42.84 0.02
CA GLU A 2 -26.57 42.18 0.32
C GLU A 2 -25.41 43.11 -0.03
N SER A 3 -24.41 43.24 0.85
CA SER A 3 -23.33 44.22 0.67
C SER A 3 -22.34 43.73 -0.39
N PRO A 4 -21.86 44.61 -1.30
CA PRO A 4 -20.86 44.25 -2.31
C PRO A 4 -19.53 43.75 -1.70
N LEU A 5 -19.25 44.11 -0.45
CA LEU A 5 -18.10 43.61 0.32
C LEU A 5 -18.24 42.12 0.67
N SER A 6 -19.46 41.64 0.93
CA SER A 6 -19.74 40.22 1.23
C SER A 6 -19.46 39.33 0.01
N TYR A 7 -19.87 39.77 -1.18
CA TYR A 7 -19.59 39.06 -2.44
C TYR A 7 -18.09 39.03 -2.77
N ALA A 8 -17.37 40.13 -2.53
CA ALA A 8 -15.93 40.17 -2.73
C ALA A 8 -15.20 39.19 -1.79
N LEU A 9 -15.56 39.16 -0.50
CA LEU A 9 -14.99 38.23 0.47
C LEU A 9 -15.28 36.77 0.12
N ALA A 10 -16.50 36.44 -0.30
CA ALA A 10 -16.86 35.10 -0.76
C ALA A 10 -16.07 34.69 -2.01
N PHE A 11 -15.85 35.62 -2.95
CA PHE A 11 -15.04 35.39 -4.15
C PHE A 11 -13.56 35.16 -3.82
N PHE A 12 -12.97 35.98 -2.95
CA PHE A 12 -11.57 35.80 -2.51
C PHE A 12 -11.39 34.48 -1.74
N PHE A 13 -12.34 34.11 -0.88
CA PHE A 13 -12.32 32.85 -0.16
C PHE A 13 -12.42 31.65 -1.11
N ALA A 14 -13.33 31.69 -2.09
CA ALA A 14 -13.44 30.64 -3.11
C ALA A 14 -12.14 30.52 -3.92
N LEU A 15 -11.57 31.63 -4.37
CA LEU A 15 -10.31 31.63 -5.14
C LEU A 15 -9.14 31.05 -4.34
N PHE A 16 -9.05 31.37 -3.04
CA PHE A 16 -8.04 30.81 -2.16
C PHE A 16 -8.17 29.29 -1.99
N LEU A 17 -9.40 28.79 -1.83
CA LEU A 17 -9.65 27.34 -1.78
C LEU A 17 -9.25 26.64 -3.09
N PHE A 18 -9.60 27.20 -4.25
CA PHE A 18 -9.23 26.63 -5.55
C PHE A 18 -7.71 26.56 -5.77
N LEU A 19 -6.98 27.62 -5.43
CA LEU A 19 -5.51 27.65 -5.58
C LEU A 19 -4.85 26.63 -4.65
N SER A 20 -5.33 26.52 -3.41
CA SER A 20 -4.81 25.57 -2.43
C SER A 20 -5.03 24.12 -2.85
N SER A 21 -6.21 23.78 -3.36
CA SER A 21 -6.51 22.41 -3.83
C SER A 21 -5.63 22.00 -5.01
N SER A 22 -5.34 22.93 -5.92
CA SER A 22 -4.52 22.68 -7.12
C SER A 22 -3.07 22.35 -6.76
N SER A 23 -2.48 23.08 -5.79
CA SER A 23 -1.10 22.86 -5.37
C SER A 23 -0.92 21.53 -4.63
N LEU A 24 -1.89 21.15 -3.78
CA LEU A 24 -1.84 19.85 -3.09
C LEU A 24 -1.95 18.68 -4.06
N ALA A 25 -2.88 18.75 -5.02
CA ALA A 25 -3.03 17.69 -6.03
C ALA A 25 -1.75 17.50 -6.87
N ASN A 26 -1.05 18.59 -7.21
CA ASN A 26 0.21 18.49 -7.94
C ASN A 26 1.33 17.87 -7.08
N ALA A 27 1.39 18.21 -5.80
CA ALA A 27 2.38 17.66 -4.88
C ALA A 27 2.17 16.15 -4.66
N SER A 28 0.94 15.70 -4.42
CA SER A 28 0.65 14.28 -4.23
C SER A 28 0.91 13.46 -5.49
N THR A 29 0.56 13.99 -6.67
CA THR A 29 0.89 13.35 -7.97
C THR A 29 2.39 13.14 -8.09
N GLN A 30 3.20 14.15 -7.75
CA GLN A 30 4.65 14.03 -7.82
C GLN A 30 5.21 12.98 -6.83
N LEU A 31 4.69 12.94 -5.59
CA LEU A 31 5.10 11.93 -4.61
C LEU A 31 4.77 10.51 -5.09
N ILE A 32 3.57 10.31 -5.64
CA ILE A 32 3.12 9.02 -6.20
C ILE A 32 4.00 8.62 -7.38
N ASP A 33 4.29 9.53 -8.31
CA ASP A 33 5.17 9.26 -9.45
C ASP A 33 6.59 8.89 -9.02
N ASP A 34 7.15 9.61 -8.04
CA ASP A 34 8.49 9.38 -7.51
C ASP A 34 8.62 7.99 -6.88
N VAL A 35 7.57 7.51 -6.22
CA VAL A 35 7.50 6.14 -5.70
C VAL A 35 7.28 5.15 -6.85
N CYS A 36 6.20 5.30 -7.62
CA CYS A 36 5.77 4.28 -8.56
C CYS A 36 6.74 4.02 -9.70
N LYS A 37 7.55 5.00 -10.14
CA LYS A 37 8.56 4.77 -11.19
C LYS A 37 9.69 3.83 -10.76
N ASN A 38 9.87 3.63 -9.45
CA ASN A 38 10.91 2.80 -8.86
C ASN A 38 10.38 1.46 -8.33
N THR A 39 9.09 1.14 -8.51
CA THR A 39 8.51 -0.14 -8.08
C THR A 39 8.65 -1.22 -9.15
N ILE A 40 8.38 -2.47 -8.77
CA ILE A 40 8.38 -3.62 -9.69
C ILE A 40 7.39 -3.48 -10.85
N ASN A 41 6.36 -2.66 -10.71
CA ASN A 41 5.43 -2.32 -11.79
C ASN A 41 4.81 -0.94 -11.57
N ASN A 42 5.24 0.03 -12.39
CA ASN A 42 4.78 1.40 -12.33
C ASN A 42 3.26 1.54 -12.53
N ALA A 43 2.68 0.88 -13.53
CA ALA A 43 1.27 1.03 -13.86
C ALA A 43 0.35 0.46 -12.77
N GLU A 44 0.72 -0.69 -12.20
CA GLU A 44 -0.05 -1.29 -11.10
C GLU A 44 0.08 -0.47 -9.79
N CYS A 45 1.26 0.10 -9.53
CA CYS A 45 1.46 1.03 -8.42
C CYS A 45 0.58 2.27 -8.55
N LEU A 46 0.59 2.92 -9.73
CA LEU A 46 -0.27 4.08 -10.02
C LEU A 46 -1.74 3.71 -9.81
N ASN A 47 -2.19 2.57 -10.35
CA ASN A 47 -3.56 2.11 -10.15
C ASN A 47 -3.94 1.93 -8.67
N ILE A 48 -3.02 1.44 -7.82
CA ILE A 48 -3.24 1.30 -6.37
C ILE A 48 -3.35 2.67 -5.69
N LEU A 49 -2.40 3.57 -5.93
CA LEU A 49 -2.30 4.84 -5.21
C LEU A 49 -3.30 5.89 -5.74
N ASP A 50 -3.49 6.00 -7.05
CA ASP A 50 -4.44 6.96 -7.65
C ASP A 50 -5.89 6.61 -7.36
N SER A 51 -6.19 5.33 -7.09
CA SER A 51 -7.53 4.90 -6.67
C SER A 51 -7.82 5.21 -5.20
N ASN A 52 -6.85 5.72 -4.44
CA ASN A 52 -7.00 5.99 -3.02
C ASN A 52 -7.01 7.51 -2.72
N PRO A 53 -8.14 8.07 -2.24
CA PRO A 53 -8.22 9.49 -1.93
C PRO A 53 -7.24 9.99 -0.85
N GLN A 54 -6.82 9.13 0.08
CA GLN A 54 -5.84 9.50 1.12
C GLN A 54 -4.44 9.60 0.54
N ALA A 55 -4.08 8.72 -0.42
CA ALA A 55 -2.81 8.82 -1.14
C ALA A 55 -2.76 10.10 -1.99
N LEU A 56 -3.86 10.42 -2.69
CA LEU A 56 -4.01 11.68 -3.44
C LEU A 56 -3.99 12.93 -2.54
N SER A 57 -4.19 12.77 -1.23
CA SER A 57 -4.13 13.86 -0.25
C SER A 57 -2.81 13.91 0.51
N ALA A 58 -1.87 12.98 0.26
CA ALA A 58 -0.60 12.91 0.96
C ALA A 58 0.25 14.15 0.62
N SER A 59 0.84 14.78 1.65
CA SER A 59 1.64 16.00 1.50
C SER A 59 3.14 15.78 1.66
N SER A 60 3.54 14.56 2.03
CA SER A 60 4.91 14.14 2.24
C SER A 60 5.08 12.64 1.94
N TYR A 61 6.32 12.18 1.73
CA TYR A 61 6.62 10.75 1.61
C TYR A 61 6.19 9.97 2.85
N LYS A 62 6.26 10.60 4.02
CA LYS A 62 5.83 10.02 5.28
C LYS A 62 4.32 9.77 5.31
N ASP A 63 3.51 10.76 4.90
CA ASP A 63 2.06 10.59 4.78
C ASP A 63 1.74 9.48 3.77
N LEU A 64 2.43 9.50 2.62
CA LEU A 64 2.24 8.49 1.58
C LEU A 64 2.64 7.09 2.06
N ALA A 65 3.72 6.95 2.83
CA ALA A 65 4.14 5.70 3.44
C ALA A 65 3.09 5.15 4.42
N GLN A 66 2.54 6.01 5.29
CA GLN A 66 1.49 5.62 6.22
C GLN A 66 0.22 5.12 5.51
N VAL A 67 -0.15 5.75 4.39
CA VAL A 67 -1.28 5.34 3.56
C VAL A 67 -0.97 4.03 2.83
N ALA A 68 0.16 3.95 2.12
CA ALA A 68 0.54 2.78 1.33
C ALA A 68 0.69 1.53 2.20
N LEU A 69 1.35 1.62 3.35
CA LEU A 69 1.46 0.50 4.29
C LEU A 69 0.12 0.20 4.98
N GLY A 70 -0.76 1.19 5.14
CA GLY A 70 -2.14 0.95 5.57
C GLY A 70 -2.93 0.09 4.57
N LEU A 71 -2.80 0.39 3.27
CA LEU A 71 -3.41 -0.40 2.20
C LEU A 71 -2.81 -1.82 2.11
N ALA A 72 -1.49 -1.93 2.29
CA ALA A 72 -0.79 -3.22 2.34
C ALA A 72 -1.32 -4.12 3.47
N ILE A 73 -1.47 -3.57 4.69
CA ILE A 73 -2.02 -4.30 5.83
C ILE A 73 -3.46 -4.77 5.53
N ALA A 74 -4.32 -3.89 5.02
CA ALA A 74 -5.72 -4.24 4.72
C ALA A 74 -5.81 -5.36 3.67
N ASN A 75 -4.98 -5.28 2.61
CA ASN A 75 -4.92 -6.33 1.59
C ASN A 75 -4.37 -7.66 2.14
N ALA A 76 -3.34 -7.60 2.99
CA ALA A 76 -2.76 -8.78 3.63
C ALA A 76 -3.75 -9.46 4.57
N GLU A 77 -4.52 -8.70 5.35
CA GLU A 77 -5.56 -9.23 6.25
C GLU A 77 -6.73 -9.87 5.48
N ASP A 78 -7.19 -9.25 4.39
CA ASP A 78 -8.20 -9.85 3.49
C ASP A 78 -7.68 -11.16 2.88
N SER A 79 -6.42 -11.15 2.42
CA SER A 79 -5.78 -12.33 1.83
C SER A 79 -5.58 -13.45 2.84
N GLN A 80 -5.14 -13.12 4.05
CA GLN A 80 -5.05 -14.07 5.16
C GLN A 80 -6.42 -14.68 5.47
N THR A 81 -7.48 -13.85 5.52
CA THR A 81 -8.85 -14.31 5.75
C THR A 81 -9.31 -15.26 4.65
N PHE A 82 -9.06 -14.91 3.39
CA PHE A 82 -9.37 -15.77 2.24
C PHE A 82 -8.67 -17.13 2.34
N ILE A 83 -7.36 -17.15 2.59
CA ILE A 83 -6.56 -18.38 2.67
C ILE A 83 -7.01 -19.25 3.85
N ASN A 84 -7.25 -18.65 5.02
CA ASN A 84 -7.76 -19.37 6.19
C ASN A 84 -9.14 -19.97 5.96
N ASN A 85 -10.01 -19.30 5.20
CA ASN A 85 -11.32 -19.83 4.84
C ASN A 85 -11.19 -20.97 3.82
N LEU A 86 -10.35 -20.82 2.81
CA LEU A 86 -10.08 -21.87 1.84
C LEU A 86 -9.51 -23.12 2.50
N LEU A 87 -8.59 -22.96 3.46
CA LEU A 87 -7.96 -24.05 4.19
C LEU A 87 -8.96 -24.96 4.91
N LYS A 88 -10.12 -24.44 5.34
CA LYS A 88 -11.19 -25.23 5.97
C LYS A 88 -11.78 -26.26 5.01
N SER A 89 -11.87 -25.92 3.73
CA SER A 89 -12.38 -26.81 2.67
C SER A 89 -11.29 -27.56 1.91
N ASP A 90 -10.07 -27.04 1.91
CA ASP A 90 -8.95 -27.57 1.14
C ASP A 90 -7.67 -27.57 2.02
N PRO A 91 -7.49 -28.62 2.85
CA PRO A 91 -6.42 -28.68 3.85
C PRO A 91 -5.08 -29.17 3.28
N ARG A 92 -4.80 -28.94 1.99
CA ARG A 92 -3.50 -29.31 1.39
C ARG A 92 -2.36 -28.56 2.08
N ASP A 93 -1.23 -29.25 2.26
CA ASP A 93 -0.06 -28.69 2.97
C ASP A 93 0.43 -27.36 2.38
N ALA A 94 0.36 -27.19 1.05
CA ALA A 94 0.70 -25.93 0.40
C ALA A 94 -0.15 -24.75 0.90
N ILE A 95 -1.46 -24.96 1.10
CA ILE A 95 -2.39 -23.92 1.55
C ILE A 95 -2.17 -23.65 3.05
N LYS A 96 -1.82 -24.68 3.82
CA LYS A 96 -1.45 -24.53 5.23
C LYS A 96 -0.17 -23.70 5.40
N GLU A 97 0.84 -23.93 4.55
CA GLU A 97 2.05 -23.12 4.51
C GLU A 97 1.74 -21.68 4.11
N CYS A 98 0.91 -21.47 3.09
CA CYS A 98 0.42 -20.12 2.74
C CYS A 98 -0.30 -19.42 3.90
N ALA A 99 -1.12 -20.14 4.69
CA ALA A 99 -1.78 -19.56 5.86
C ALA A 99 -0.76 -19.09 6.91
N SER A 100 0.33 -19.85 7.11
CA SER A 100 1.44 -19.45 7.97
C SER A 100 2.18 -18.23 7.43
N SER A 101 2.52 -18.24 6.14
CA SER A 101 3.16 -17.11 5.46
C SER A 101 2.34 -15.84 5.59
N TYR A 102 1.02 -15.88 5.36
CA TYR A 102 0.18 -14.68 5.45
C TYR A 102 0.01 -14.13 6.87
N LYS A 103 0.22 -14.96 7.90
CA LYS A 103 0.37 -14.43 9.26
C LYS A 103 1.63 -13.58 9.40
N ALA A 104 2.74 -14.01 8.79
CA ALA A 104 3.98 -13.26 8.76
C ALA A 104 3.87 -11.99 7.89
N VAL A 105 3.29 -12.07 6.68
CA VAL A 105 3.01 -10.90 5.82
C VAL A 105 2.28 -9.78 6.58
N VAL A 106 1.18 -10.12 7.28
CA VAL A 106 0.41 -9.15 8.07
C VAL A 106 1.26 -8.54 9.19
N ALA A 107 2.05 -9.35 9.89
CA ALA A 107 2.92 -8.88 10.96
C ALA A 107 4.01 -7.94 10.43
N SER A 108 4.67 -8.30 9.34
CA SER A 108 5.76 -7.53 8.73
C SER A 108 5.27 -6.18 8.20
N PHE A 109 4.10 -6.10 7.53
CA PHE A 109 3.55 -4.80 7.14
C PHE A 109 3.13 -3.94 8.34
N LYS A 110 2.60 -4.54 9.42
CA LYS A 110 2.29 -3.81 10.65
C LYS A 110 3.55 -3.26 11.34
N SER A 111 4.60 -4.07 11.39
CA SER A 111 5.92 -3.69 11.89
C SER A 111 6.49 -2.54 11.06
N SER A 112 6.55 -2.71 9.74
CA SER A 112 6.98 -1.69 8.80
C SER A 112 6.27 -0.35 9.02
N LYS A 113 4.94 -0.37 9.16
CA LYS A 113 4.17 0.85 9.41
C LYS A 113 4.47 1.51 10.76
N ALA A 114 4.71 0.71 11.81
CA ALA A 114 5.00 1.21 13.14
C ALA A 114 6.38 1.90 13.22
N GLU A 115 7.34 1.40 12.45
CA GLU A 115 8.74 1.87 12.47
C GLU A 115 9.00 3.10 11.60
N ILE A 116 8.03 3.53 10.75
CA ILE A 116 8.16 4.70 9.84
C ILE A 116 8.77 5.93 10.52
N GLU A 117 8.45 6.14 11.79
CA GLU A 117 8.85 7.33 12.56
C GLU A 117 10.21 7.19 13.25
N GLU A 118 10.49 6.02 13.79
CA GLU A 118 11.63 5.78 14.68
C GLU A 118 12.83 5.22 13.90
N ASP A 119 12.57 4.28 12.99
CA ASP A 119 13.60 3.60 12.20
C ASP A 119 13.08 3.29 10.78
N PRO A 120 13.15 4.25 9.84
CA PRO A 120 12.76 4.03 8.46
C PRO A 120 13.53 2.90 7.75
N MET A 121 14.75 2.57 8.20
CA MET A 121 15.52 1.47 7.63
C MET A 121 14.93 0.12 8.04
N THR A 122 14.52 -0.02 9.30
CA THR A 122 13.77 -1.19 9.75
C THR A 122 12.38 -1.24 9.07
N ALA A 123 11.71 -0.10 8.93
CA ALA A 123 10.45 -0.03 8.18
C ALA A 123 10.59 -0.55 6.74
N ASN A 124 11.66 -0.15 6.07
CA ASN A 124 12.02 -0.61 4.73
C ASN A 124 12.28 -2.12 4.68
N TYR A 125 13.10 -2.62 5.60
CA TYR A 125 13.42 -4.04 5.68
C TYR A 125 12.15 -4.89 5.90
N ASP A 126 11.29 -4.50 6.82
CA ASP A 126 10.05 -5.21 7.13
C ASP A 126 9.04 -5.21 5.97
N ALA A 127 8.99 -4.12 5.18
CA ALA A 127 8.19 -4.09 3.95
C ALA A 127 8.67 -5.15 2.94
N LYS A 128 9.99 -5.37 2.83
CA LYS A 128 10.57 -6.40 1.96
C LYS A 128 10.31 -7.81 2.47
N ILE A 129 10.43 -8.04 3.78
CA ILE A 129 10.11 -9.34 4.40
C ILE A 129 8.66 -9.75 4.12
N ALA A 130 7.72 -8.81 4.12
CA ALA A 130 6.34 -9.11 3.74
C ALA A 130 6.22 -9.65 2.30
N GLY A 131 7.05 -9.14 1.37
CA GLY A 131 7.17 -9.66 0.01
C GLY A 131 7.76 -11.08 0.01
N ASP A 132 8.88 -11.29 0.70
CA ASP A 132 9.51 -12.62 0.79
C ASP A 132 8.55 -13.68 1.32
N ASP A 133 7.74 -13.35 2.33
CA ASP A 133 6.73 -14.26 2.89
C ASP A 133 5.62 -14.62 1.89
N ALA A 134 5.15 -13.67 1.07
CA ALA A 134 4.24 -13.99 -0.02
C ALA A 134 4.92 -14.86 -1.11
N GLY A 135 6.20 -14.62 -1.38
CA GLY A 135 7.01 -15.47 -2.26
C GLY A 135 7.16 -16.90 -1.74
N ASN A 136 7.28 -17.07 -0.42
CA ASN A 136 7.30 -18.37 0.25
C ASN A 136 5.98 -19.12 0.05
N CYS A 137 4.83 -18.43 0.12
CA CYS A 137 3.53 -19.03 -0.22
C CYS A 137 3.47 -19.47 -1.68
N GLU A 138 3.91 -18.65 -2.64
CA GLU A 138 3.92 -19.04 -4.06
C GLU A 138 4.85 -20.25 -4.32
N THR A 139 5.99 -20.30 -3.63
CA THR A 139 6.92 -21.42 -3.67
C THR A 139 6.30 -22.69 -3.10
N ALA A 140 5.54 -22.59 -2.00
CA ALA A 140 4.81 -23.72 -1.41
C ALA A 140 3.76 -24.30 -2.37
N LEU A 141 3.02 -23.44 -3.07
CA LEU A 141 2.04 -23.85 -4.08
C LEU A 141 2.70 -24.56 -5.26
N SER A 142 3.70 -23.91 -5.87
CA SER A 142 4.36 -24.41 -7.07
C SER A 142 5.15 -25.70 -6.83
N SER A 143 5.92 -25.79 -5.73
CA SER A 143 6.71 -26.97 -5.38
C SER A 143 5.87 -28.24 -5.15
N LYS A 144 4.61 -28.08 -4.72
CA LYS A 144 3.67 -29.18 -4.49
C LYS A 144 2.68 -29.38 -5.64
N GLY A 145 2.86 -28.67 -6.76
CA GLY A 145 1.98 -28.76 -7.93
C GLY A 145 0.54 -28.28 -7.67
N VAL A 146 0.33 -27.47 -6.63
CA VAL A 146 -0.97 -26.96 -6.23
C VAL A 146 -1.25 -25.66 -6.98
N LYS A 147 -2.30 -25.64 -7.81
CA LYS A 147 -2.74 -24.45 -8.54
C LYS A 147 -3.96 -23.84 -7.87
N VAL A 148 -3.78 -22.67 -7.25
CA VAL A 148 -4.88 -21.86 -6.71
C VAL A 148 -4.69 -20.43 -7.22
N PRO A 149 -5.20 -20.08 -8.41
CA PRO A 149 -4.96 -18.78 -9.03
C PRO A 149 -5.32 -17.58 -8.14
N ALA A 150 -6.33 -17.74 -7.29
CA ALA A 150 -6.74 -16.73 -6.33
C ALA A 150 -5.67 -16.43 -5.27
N ILE A 151 -4.88 -17.43 -4.84
CA ILE A 151 -3.76 -17.17 -3.93
C ILE A 151 -2.60 -16.52 -4.69
N SER A 152 -2.26 -17.01 -5.88
CA SER A 152 -1.18 -16.41 -6.68
C SER A 152 -1.43 -14.95 -7.03
N ALA A 153 -2.69 -14.58 -7.34
CA ALA A 153 -3.06 -13.18 -7.54
C ALA A 153 -2.86 -12.33 -6.27
N ARG A 154 -3.15 -12.88 -5.09
CA ARG A 154 -2.93 -12.20 -3.80
C ARG A 154 -1.45 -12.08 -3.47
N ASN A 155 -0.65 -13.10 -3.79
CA ASN A 155 0.81 -13.06 -3.63
C ASN A 155 1.40 -11.94 -4.48
N HIS A 156 0.97 -11.82 -5.74
CA HIS A 156 1.38 -10.74 -6.64
C HIS A 156 1.05 -9.34 -6.08
N VAL A 157 -0.16 -9.16 -5.56
CA VAL A 157 -0.55 -7.87 -4.94
C VAL A 157 0.28 -7.57 -3.68
N VAL A 158 0.65 -8.57 -2.88
CA VAL A 158 1.57 -8.37 -1.76
C VAL A 158 2.97 -8.00 -2.24
N GLN A 159 3.48 -8.59 -3.33
CA GLN A 159 4.77 -8.18 -3.93
C GLN A 159 4.74 -6.71 -4.38
N LEU A 160 3.63 -6.26 -4.97
CA LEU A 160 3.43 -4.85 -5.31
C LEU A 160 3.47 -3.95 -4.08
N TYR A 161 2.71 -4.27 -3.03
CA TYR A 161 2.72 -3.50 -1.79
C TYR A 161 4.08 -3.52 -1.07
N SER A 162 4.79 -4.66 -1.12
CA SER A 162 6.15 -4.78 -0.61
C SER A 162 7.09 -3.84 -1.35
N SER A 163 7.03 -3.80 -2.69
CA SER A 163 7.83 -2.90 -3.51
C SER A 163 7.48 -1.42 -3.30
N ILE A 164 6.19 -1.08 -3.17
CA ILE A 164 5.76 0.29 -2.83
C ILE A 164 6.29 0.68 -1.45
N GLY A 165 6.14 -0.21 -0.46
CA GLY A 165 6.62 -0.02 0.91
C GLY A 165 8.13 0.17 0.98
N ASP A 166 8.90 -0.67 0.30
CA ASP A 166 10.36 -0.56 0.15
C ASP A 166 10.74 0.82 -0.39
N VAL A 167 10.22 1.20 -1.55
CA VAL A 167 10.58 2.48 -2.18
C VAL A 167 10.18 3.68 -1.32
N VAL A 168 8.94 3.72 -0.81
CA VAL A 168 8.46 4.90 -0.08
C VAL A 168 9.15 5.08 1.26
N THR A 169 9.51 4.00 1.95
CA THR A 169 10.25 4.06 3.22
C THR A 169 11.72 4.44 3.01
N ALA A 170 12.33 4.04 1.89
CA ALA A 170 13.67 4.46 1.51
C ALA A 170 13.78 5.97 1.25
N LEU A 171 12.66 6.64 0.92
CA LEU A 171 12.61 8.09 0.72
C LEU A 171 12.47 8.89 2.03
N LEU A 172 12.40 8.22 3.18
CA LEU A 172 12.29 8.84 4.49
C LEU A 172 13.66 9.04 5.19
N GLY A 173 14.72 8.38 4.70
CA GLY A 173 16.06 8.36 5.29
C GLY A 173 17.15 8.84 4.34
#